data_AF-A0A8C8ABC8-F1
#
_entry.id   AF-A0A8C8ABC8-F1
#
_cell.length_a   1.000
_cell.length_b   1.000
_cell.length_c   1.000
_cell.angle_alpha   90.00
_cell.angle_beta   90.00
_cell.angle_gamma   90.00
#
_symmetry.space_group_name_H-M   'P 1'
#
loop_
_entity.id
_entity.type
_entity.pdbx_description
1 polymer ?
#
loop_
_entity_poly.entity_id
_entity_poly.type
_entity_poly.pdbx_seq_one_letter_code
_entity_poly.pdbx_strand_id
1 'polypeptide(L)'
;AQRGKKMIYNPKGERGRFLILSKNEIVDFPNEIQSLVCLEKLELNQNQIRVIPEGVFSHLSRLKHLRLNNNRLGALPRDLAACHNSLQYLNISNNLFRTFPQPVLQLARLQELHVQNNALRQLPRELFQGQSLKMFKANGNPLREPPSEVCAGGIRQIQNYFSQLQHSSGQEDKRVKTMFLGASLAGKHDIMTKITAMLAERKSNLTHFIHNLEGIEEPEFYVDQWERLKEMESCTLTVGLR
;
A
#
# COMPACT_ATOMS: atom_id res chain seq x y z
N ALA A 1 -11.69 -37.73 -0.63
CA ALA A 1 -12.99 -37.31 -1.19
C ALA A 1 -12.82 -36.02 -2.00
N GLN A 2 -12.34 -36.11 -3.23
CA GLN A 2 -12.23 -34.96 -4.15
C GLN A 2 -13.57 -34.79 -4.89
N ARG A 3 -14.53 -34.12 -4.26
CA ARG A 3 -15.81 -33.79 -4.92
C ARG A 3 -15.60 -32.61 -5.88
N GLY A 4 -15.54 -32.93 -7.18
CA GLY A 4 -16.07 -32.11 -8.26
C GLY A 4 -15.55 -30.68 -8.38
N LYS A 5 -14.26 -30.50 -8.74
CA LYS A 5 -13.79 -29.21 -9.26
C LYS A 5 -14.35 -29.02 -10.66
N LYS A 6 -15.48 -28.31 -10.78
CA LYS A 6 -16.03 -27.87 -12.07
C LYS A 6 -15.02 -26.90 -12.72
N MET A 7 -14.13 -27.43 -13.55
CA MET A 7 -13.51 -26.63 -14.60
C MET A 7 -14.65 -26.24 -15.55
N ILE A 8 -15.20 -25.03 -15.38
CA ILE A 8 -16.19 -24.51 -16.32
C ILE A 8 -15.44 -24.14 -17.59
N TYR A 9 -15.28 -25.12 -18.48
CA TYR A 9 -14.88 -24.87 -19.86
C TYR A 9 -16.03 -24.15 -20.55
N ASN A 10 -15.79 -22.99 -21.16
CA ASN A 10 -16.80 -22.25 -21.89
C ASN A 10 -17.35 -23.12 -23.04
N PRO A 11 -18.66 -23.44 -23.08
CA PRO A 11 -19.25 -24.35 -24.07
C PRO A 11 -19.37 -23.74 -25.49
N LYS A 12 -18.87 -22.52 -25.75
CA LYS A 12 -19.00 -21.84 -27.04
C LYS A 12 -17.88 -22.10 -28.07
N GLY A 13 -17.02 -23.11 -27.88
CA GLY A 13 -16.05 -23.51 -28.91
C GLY A 13 -14.82 -22.60 -29.07
N GLU A 14 -14.68 -21.53 -28.29
CA GLU A 14 -13.45 -20.74 -28.20
C GLU A 14 -12.47 -21.42 -27.24
N ARG A 15 -11.56 -22.25 -27.76
CA ARG A 15 -10.56 -22.96 -26.95
C ARG A 15 -9.78 -21.99 -26.04
N GLY A 16 -9.93 -22.15 -24.72
CA GLY A 16 -8.93 -21.76 -23.71
C GLY A 16 -8.63 -20.28 -23.45
N ARG A 17 -9.39 -19.30 -23.98
CA ARG A 17 -9.10 -17.86 -23.77
C ARG A 17 -9.49 -17.32 -22.39
N PHE A 18 -10.46 -17.95 -21.73
CA PHE A 18 -10.99 -17.49 -20.45
C PHE A 18 -11.06 -18.67 -19.49
N LEU A 19 -10.47 -18.53 -18.30
CA LEU A 19 -10.54 -19.52 -17.23
C LEU A 19 -11.00 -18.83 -15.93
N ILE A 20 -12.16 -19.26 -15.43
CA ILE A 20 -12.77 -18.72 -14.21
C ILE A 20 -12.84 -19.85 -13.19
N LEU A 21 -12.06 -19.69 -12.12
CA LEU A 21 -11.95 -20.61 -10.98
C LEU A 21 -12.19 -19.86 -9.66
N SER A 22 -12.86 -18.71 -9.72
CA SER A 22 -13.18 -17.88 -8.55
C SER A 22 -14.20 -18.52 -7.62
N LYS A 23 -14.17 -18.14 -6.34
CA LYS A 23 -15.11 -18.61 -5.30
C LYS A 23 -15.08 -20.13 -5.09
N ASN A 24 -13.88 -20.69 -5.03
CA ASN A 24 -13.66 -22.10 -4.70
C ASN A 24 -12.79 -22.22 -3.44
N GLU A 25 -12.45 -23.45 -3.08
CA GLU A 25 -11.56 -23.77 -1.96
C GLU A 25 -10.16 -24.15 -2.47
N ILE A 26 -9.68 -23.49 -3.53
CA ILE A 26 -8.38 -23.80 -4.11
C ILE A 26 -7.29 -23.31 -3.16
N VAL A 27 -6.50 -24.25 -2.63
CA VAL A 27 -5.33 -23.99 -1.78
C VAL A 27 -4.05 -24.00 -2.61
N ASP A 28 -3.89 -25.01 -3.47
CA ASP A 28 -2.76 -25.15 -4.37
C ASP A 28 -3.09 -24.57 -5.74
N PHE A 29 -2.20 -23.74 -6.28
CA PHE A 29 -2.37 -23.19 -7.62
C PHE A 29 -2.33 -24.32 -8.67
N PRO A 30 -3.29 -24.35 -9.62
CA PRO A 30 -3.33 -25.41 -10.64
C PRO A 30 -2.26 -25.16 -11.73
N ASN A 31 -1.17 -25.91 -11.67
CA ASN A 31 -0.03 -25.77 -12.59
C ASN A 31 -0.39 -26.07 -14.05
N GLU A 32 -1.45 -26.83 -14.30
CA GLU A 32 -1.92 -27.19 -15.64
C GLU A 32 -2.28 -25.96 -16.48
N ILE A 33 -2.56 -24.82 -15.84
CA ILE A 33 -2.81 -23.53 -16.51
C ILE A 33 -1.65 -23.14 -17.43
N GLN A 34 -0.41 -23.54 -17.13
CA GLN A 34 0.76 -23.24 -17.97
C GLN A 34 0.62 -23.73 -19.42
N SER A 35 -0.23 -24.76 -19.66
CA SER A 35 -0.50 -25.30 -21.00
C SER A 35 -1.47 -24.45 -21.82
N LEU A 36 -2.16 -23.50 -21.19
CA LEU A 36 -3.18 -22.66 -21.82
C LEU A 36 -2.55 -21.44 -22.50
N VAL A 37 -1.71 -21.67 -23.52
CA VAL A 37 -0.95 -20.62 -24.24
C VAL A 37 -1.81 -19.52 -24.89
N CYS A 38 -3.10 -19.79 -25.09
CA CYS A 38 -4.07 -18.82 -25.62
C CYS A 38 -4.88 -18.10 -24.54
N LEU A 39 -4.57 -18.30 -23.25
CA LEU A 39 -5.32 -17.71 -22.14
C LEU A 39 -5.16 -16.19 -22.12
N GLU A 40 -6.27 -15.48 -22.20
CA GLU A 40 -6.35 -14.02 -22.13
C GLU A 40 -6.84 -13.54 -20.77
N LYS A 41 -7.63 -14.36 -20.06
CA LYS A 41 -8.22 -13.99 -18.78
C LYS A 41 -8.21 -15.15 -17.80
N LEU A 42 -7.62 -14.91 -16.63
CA LEU A 42 -7.57 -15.84 -15.51
C LEU A 42 -8.19 -15.20 -14.27
N GLU A 43 -9.24 -15.84 -13.74
CA GLU A 43 -9.86 -15.44 -12.48
C GLU A 43 -9.73 -16.56 -11.45
N LEU A 44 -9.05 -16.26 -10.35
CA LEU A 44 -8.80 -17.14 -9.21
C LEU A 44 -9.16 -16.41 -7.89
N ASN A 45 -9.99 -15.38 -7.95
CA ASN A 45 -10.35 -14.58 -6.79
C ASN A 45 -11.26 -15.33 -5.81
N GLN A 46 -11.18 -15.01 -4.52
CA GLN A 46 -11.95 -15.67 -3.45
C GLN A 46 -11.62 -17.18 -3.39
N ASN A 47 -10.34 -17.48 -3.20
CA ASN A 47 -9.81 -18.83 -2.96
C ASN A 47 -8.91 -18.77 -1.70
N GLN A 48 -8.12 -19.83 -1.47
CA GLN A 48 -7.22 -19.94 -0.32
C GLN A 48 -5.75 -20.09 -0.77
N ILE A 49 -5.42 -19.58 -1.96
CA ILE A 49 -4.11 -19.77 -2.59
C ILE A 49 -3.05 -19.04 -1.77
N ARG A 50 -2.00 -19.76 -1.39
CA ARG A 50 -0.89 -19.21 -0.59
C ARG A 50 0.32 -18.88 -1.45
N VAL A 51 0.58 -19.70 -2.47
CA VAL A 51 1.75 -19.61 -3.34
C VAL A 51 1.31 -19.89 -4.78
N ILE A 52 1.86 -19.12 -5.71
CA ILE A 52 1.81 -19.41 -7.14
C ILE A 52 3.20 -19.93 -7.53
N PRO A 53 3.32 -21.15 -8.08
CA PRO A 53 4.61 -21.71 -8.48
C PRO A 53 5.30 -20.87 -9.56
N GLU A 54 6.63 -20.89 -9.56
CA GLU A 54 7.42 -20.33 -10.65
C GLU A 54 7.19 -21.11 -11.95
N GLY A 55 7.21 -20.41 -13.08
CA GLY A 55 7.11 -20.97 -14.42
C GLY A 55 5.70 -21.03 -15.01
N VAL A 56 4.65 -20.84 -14.19
CA VAL A 56 3.25 -20.94 -14.65
C VAL A 56 2.84 -19.84 -15.63
N PHE A 57 3.48 -18.68 -15.59
CA PHE A 57 3.21 -17.53 -16.46
C PHE A 57 4.14 -17.47 -17.67
N SER A 58 5.24 -18.24 -17.69
CA SER A 58 6.25 -18.25 -18.76
C SER A 58 5.68 -18.40 -20.18
N HIS A 59 4.58 -19.14 -20.32
CA HIS A 59 3.93 -19.40 -21.61
C HIS A 59 2.60 -18.66 -21.81
N LEU A 60 2.18 -17.84 -20.83
CA LEU A 60 0.93 -17.08 -20.85
C LEU A 60 1.12 -15.69 -21.46
N SER A 61 1.80 -15.62 -22.60
CA SER A 61 2.15 -14.36 -23.28
C SER A 61 0.93 -13.57 -23.76
N ARG A 62 -0.25 -14.18 -23.79
CA ARG A 62 -1.52 -13.55 -24.17
C ARG A 62 -2.39 -13.10 -23.00
N LEU A 63 -1.95 -13.32 -21.76
CA LEU A 63 -2.75 -12.99 -20.58
C LEU A 63 -2.92 -11.48 -20.44
N LYS A 64 -4.16 -11.00 -20.54
CA LYS A 64 -4.53 -9.59 -20.42
C LYS A 64 -5.10 -9.25 -19.04
N HIS A 65 -5.75 -10.21 -18.40
CA HIS A 65 -6.55 -9.97 -17.20
C HIS A 65 -6.29 -11.05 -16.15
N LEU A 66 -5.78 -10.64 -14.98
CA LEU A 66 -5.49 -11.54 -13.86
C LEU A 66 -6.17 -11.07 -12.57
N ARG A 67 -7.06 -11.90 -12.02
CA ARG A 67 -7.74 -11.67 -10.73
C ARG A 67 -7.30 -12.70 -9.71
N LEU A 68 -6.60 -12.23 -8.67
CA LEU A 68 -6.07 -13.02 -7.56
C LEU A 68 -6.52 -12.48 -6.19
N ASN A 69 -7.48 -11.55 -6.17
CA ASN A 69 -7.92 -10.91 -4.94
C ASN A 69 -8.68 -11.86 -4.00
N ASN A 70 -8.64 -11.58 -2.70
CA ASN A 70 -9.17 -12.46 -1.65
C ASN A 70 -8.54 -13.86 -1.72
N ASN A 71 -7.22 -13.90 -1.54
CA ASN A 71 -6.43 -15.12 -1.37
C ASN A 71 -5.51 -14.93 -0.15
N ARG A 72 -4.47 -15.76 -0.01
CA ARG A 72 -3.47 -15.69 1.07
C ARG A 72 -2.07 -15.50 0.50
N LEU A 73 -1.94 -14.80 -0.62
CA LEU A 73 -0.67 -14.61 -1.32
C LEU A 73 0.21 -13.60 -0.57
N GLY A 74 1.48 -13.97 -0.36
CA GLY A 74 2.51 -13.05 0.15
C GLY A 74 3.47 -12.52 -0.92
N ALA A 75 3.52 -13.18 -2.08
CA ALA A 75 4.41 -12.87 -3.20
C ALA A 75 3.76 -13.27 -4.54
N LEU A 76 4.32 -12.74 -5.63
CA LEU A 76 4.06 -13.20 -7.01
C LEU A 76 5.37 -13.77 -7.57
N PRO A 77 5.30 -14.82 -8.40
CA PRO A 77 6.49 -15.45 -8.97
C PRO A 77 7.13 -14.53 -10.02
N ARG A 78 8.44 -14.70 -10.24
CA ARG A 78 9.24 -13.80 -11.08
C ARG A 78 8.82 -13.84 -12.54
N ASP A 79 8.40 -15.01 -13.01
CA ASP A 79 7.94 -15.25 -14.36
C ASP A 79 6.63 -14.53 -14.74
N LEU A 80 5.91 -13.90 -13.78
CA LEU A 80 4.81 -13.00 -14.12
C LEU A 80 5.27 -11.87 -15.08
N ALA A 81 6.54 -11.48 -15.02
CA ALA A 81 7.15 -10.54 -15.95
C ALA A 81 7.12 -11.02 -17.41
N ALA A 82 6.96 -12.31 -17.69
CA ALA A 82 6.76 -12.83 -19.05
C ALA A 82 5.50 -12.23 -19.72
N CYS A 83 4.51 -11.79 -18.93
CA CYS A 83 3.31 -11.11 -19.41
C CYS A 83 3.49 -9.58 -19.65
N HIS A 84 4.72 -9.06 -19.67
CA HIS A 84 5.03 -7.63 -19.80
C HIS A 84 4.35 -6.93 -20.98
N ASN A 85 4.18 -7.64 -22.10
CA ASN A 85 3.59 -7.14 -23.33
C ASN A 85 2.09 -7.42 -23.48
N SER A 86 1.42 -7.98 -22.47
CA SER A 86 0.01 -8.37 -22.60
C SER A 86 -0.85 -8.01 -21.41
N LEU A 87 -0.33 -8.10 -20.17
CA LEU A 87 -1.14 -7.89 -18.97
C LEU A 87 -1.55 -6.43 -18.84
N GLN A 88 -2.87 -6.20 -18.75
CA GLN A 88 -3.49 -4.87 -18.68
C GLN A 88 -4.20 -4.65 -17.36
N TYR A 89 -4.71 -5.72 -16.75
CA TYR A 89 -5.42 -5.67 -15.47
C TYR A 89 -4.83 -6.69 -14.50
N LEU A 90 -4.47 -6.21 -13.31
CA LEU A 90 -4.03 -7.03 -12.19
C LEU A 90 -4.75 -6.64 -10.90
N ASN A 91 -5.38 -7.61 -10.25
CA ASN A 91 -5.97 -7.41 -8.94
C ASN A 91 -5.45 -8.43 -7.93
N ILE A 92 -4.67 -7.94 -6.97
CA ILE A 92 -4.10 -8.68 -5.84
C ILE A 92 -4.57 -8.13 -4.50
N SER A 93 -5.67 -7.36 -4.48
CA SER A 93 -6.25 -6.83 -3.24
C SER A 93 -6.69 -7.93 -2.27
N ASN A 94 -6.74 -7.62 -0.97
CA ASN A 94 -7.14 -8.57 0.08
C ASN A 94 -6.26 -9.83 0.05
N ASN A 95 -4.96 -9.63 0.25
CA ASN A 95 -3.94 -10.67 0.34
C ASN A 95 -2.98 -10.32 1.51
N LEU A 96 -1.79 -10.92 1.54
CA LEU A 96 -0.82 -10.80 2.63
C LEU A 96 0.51 -10.15 2.18
N PHE A 97 0.48 -9.33 1.13
CA PHE A 97 1.69 -8.67 0.62
C PHE A 97 2.23 -7.65 1.63
N ARG A 98 3.46 -7.88 2.12
CA ARG A 98 4.18 -6.94 3.00
C ARG A 98 5.09 -5.99 2.24
N THR A 99 5.53 -6.42 1.06
CA THR A 99 6.38 -5.66 0.13
C THR A 99 5.73 -5.65 -1.24
N PHE A 100 5.98 -4.59 -2.02
CA PHE A 100 5.47 -4.52 -3.38
C PHE A 100 6.08 -5.63 -4.26
N PRO A 101 5.27 -6.38 -5.02
CA PRO A 101 5.77 -7.46 -5.87
C PRO A 101 6.54 -6.90 -7.07
N GLN A 102 7.87 -7.03 -7.04
CA GLN A 102 8.79 -6.51 -8.06
C GLN A 102 8.47 -6.91 -9.52
N PRO A 103 7.99 -8.13 -9.84
CA PRO A 103 7.64 -8.49 -11.22
C PRO A 103 6.57 -7.58 -11.85
N VAL A 104 5.71 -6.97 -11.04
CA VAL A 104 4.67 -6.04 -11.50
C VAL A 104 5.29 -4.79 -12.14
N LEU A 105 6.51 -4.39 -11.76
CA LEU A 105 7.19 -3.23 -12.34
C LEU A 105 7.54 -3.42 -13.81
N GLN A 106 7.70 -4.67 -14.25
CA GLN A 106 8.05 -5.00 -15.64
C GLN A 106 6.83 -5.05 -16.56
N LEU A 107 5.60 -4.89 -16.04
CA LEU A 107 4.37 -4.98 -16.80
C LEU A 107 4.07 -3.70 -17.57
N ALA A 108 4.78 -3.48 -18.68
CA ALA A 108 4.74 -2.25 -19.47
C ALA A 108 3.35 -1.87 -20.00
N ARG A 109 2.45 -2.85 -20.21
CA ARG A 109 1.07 -2.62 -20.68
C ARG A 109 0.02 -2.54 -19.57
N LEU A 110 0.41 -2.59 -18.30
CA LEU A 110 -0.52 -2.57 -17.18
C LEU A 110 -1.24 -1.22 -17.12
N GLN A 111 -2.57 -1.26 -17.08
CA GLN A 111 -3.43 -0.08 -17.05
C GLN A 111 -4.18 0.03 -15.73
N GLU A 112 -4.52 -1.10 -15.11
CA GLU A 112 -5.27 -1.14 -13.86
C GLU A 112 -4.59 -2.05 -12.85
N LEU A 113 -4.25 -1.48 -11.70
CA LEU A 113 -3.60 -2.20 -10.61
C LEU A 113 -4.34 -1.96 -9.28
N HIS A 114 -4.75 -3.07 -8.68
CA HIS A 114 -5.47 -3.10 -7.40
C HIS A 114 -4.65 -3.87 -6.36
N VAL A 115 -4.18 -3.16 -5.32
CA VAL A 115 -3.37 -3.70 -4.23
C VAL A 115 -3.96 -3.38 -2.84
N GLN A 116 -5.23 -2.98 -2.78
CA GLN A 116 -5.91 -2.61 -1.53
C GLN A 116 -5.86 -3.73 -0.48
N ASN A 117 -5.98 -3.37 0.80
CA ASN A 117 -6.11 -4.33 1.90
C ASN A 117 -4.99 -5.38 1.89
N ASN A 118 -3.75 -4.89 1.94
CA ASN A 118 -2.54 -5.67 2.11
C ASN A 118 -1.74 -5.03 3.26
N ALA A 119 -0.49 -5.44 3.46
CA ALA A 119 0.41 -4.89 4.47
C ALA A 119 1.57 -4.09 3.86
N LEU A 120 1.34 -3.46 2.69
CA LEU A 120 2.35 -2.68 1.99
C LEU A 120 2.71 -1.42 2.79
N ARG A 121 4.00 -1.21 3.02
CA ARG A 121 4.51 0.01 3.69
C ARG A 121 5.02 1.05 2.72
N GLN A 122 5.43 0.63 1.53
CA GLN A 122 6.02 1.50 0.52
C GLN A 122 5.55 1.07 -0.88
N LEU A 123 5.44 2.03 -1.77
CA LEU A 123 5.23 1.80 -3.20
C LEU A 123 6.45 2.30 -3.98
N PRO A 124 6.99 1.49 -4.91
CA PRO A 124 8.11 1.90 -5.73
C PRO A 124 7.72 3.02 -6.68
N ARG A 125 8.56 4.06 -6.78
CA ARG A 125 8.37 5.20 -7.69
C ARG A 125 8.34 4.77 -9.16
N GLU A 126 9.08 3.71 -9.49
CA GLU A 126 9.23 3.14 -10.83
C GLU A 126 7.87 2.73 -11.41
N LEU A 127 6.94 2.32 -10.54
CA LEU A 127 5.56 1.98 -10.91
C LEU A 127 4.81 3.16 -11.55
N PHE A 128 5.11 4.39 -11.12
CA PHE A 128 4.40 5.60 -11.54
C PHE A 128 5.15 6.42 -12.59
N GLN A 129 6.43 6.10 -12.82
CA GLN A 129 7.27 6.70 -13.87
C GLN A 129 7.31 5.84 -15.14
N GLY A 130 7.31 4.52 -15.00
CA GLY A 130 7.53 3.57 -16.11
C GLY A 130 6.27 2.96 -16.71
N GLN A 131 5.08 3.17 -16.12
CA GLN A 131 3.84 2.54 -16.57
C GLN A 131 2.75 3.56 -16.88
N SER A 132 1.97 3.28 -17.94
CA SER A 132 0.79 4.06 -18.31
C SER A 132 -0.46 3.59 -17.53
N LEU A 133 -0.35 3.56 -16.21
CA LEU A 133 -1.47 3.22 -15.33
C LEU A 133 -2.58 4.27 -15.48
N LYS A 134 -3.80 3.80 -15.69
CA LYS A 134 -5.03 4.59 -15.72
C LYS A 134 -5.75 4.55 -14.38
N MET A 135 -5.64 3.43 -13.66
CA MET A 135 -6.27 3.21 -12.37
C MET A 135 -5.30 2.53 -11.42
N PHE A 136 -5.16 3.10 -10.22
CA PHE A 136 -4.37 2.53 -9.15
C PHE A 136 -5.13 2.67 -7.83
N LYS A 137 -5.25 1.58 -7.08
CA LYS A 137 -5.90 1.60 -5.76
C LYS A 137 -5.07 0.84 -4.73
N ALA A 138 -4.69 1.52 -3.65
CA ALA A 138 -3.86 0.95 -2.58
C ALA A 138 -4.38 1.23 -1.16
N ASN A 139 -5.62 1.71 -1.01
CA ASN A 139 -6.22 1.95 0.31
C ASN A 139 -6.25 0.68 1.18
N GLY A 140 -6.25 0.85 2.51
CA GLY A 140 -6.17 -0.28 3.44
C GLY A 140 -4.79 -0.93 3.51
N ASN A 141 -3.74 -0.18 3.20
CA ASN A 141 -2.35 -0.55 3.44
C ASN A 141 -1.72 0.45 4.41
N PRO A 142 -0.78 0.05 5.30
CA PRO A 142 -0.05 0.95 6.19
C PRO A 142 1.06 1.72 5.45
N LEU A 143 0.71 2.42 4.36
CA LEU A 143 1.65 3.11 3.48
C LEU A 143 2.25 4.34 4.17
N ARG A 144 3.59 4.39 4.15
CA ARG A 144 4.41 5.51 4.60
C ARG A 144 4.98 6.32 3.44
N GLU A 145 5.25 5.66 2.32
CA GLU A 145 5.87 6.29 1.15
C GLU A 145 5.30 5.69 -0.15
N PRO A 146 4.46 6.43 -0.91
CA PRO A 146 3.83 7.69 -0.51
C PRO A 146 2.89 7.49 0.68
N PRO A 147 2.62 8.54 1.49
CA PRO A 147 1.58 8.49 2.51
C PRO A 147 0.21 8.12 1.93
N SER A 148 -0.66 7.57 2.77
CA SER A 148 -1.98 7.07 2.35
C SER A 148 -2.85 8.17 1.74
N GLU A 149 -2.69 9.41 2.20
CA GLU A 149 -3.38 10.60 1.72
C GLU A 149 -3.00 10.93 0.27
N VAL A 150 -1.71 10.87 -0.05
CA VAL A 150 -1.20 11.05 -1.42
C VAL A 150 -1.74 9.94 -2.32
N CYS A 151 -1.76 8.71 -1.82
CA CYS A 151 -2.28 7.57 -2.56
C CYS A 151 -3.79 7.69 -2.82
N ALA A 152 -4.56 8.27 -1.89
CA ALA A 152 -6.00 8.48 -2.03
C ALA A 152 -6.35 9.50 -3.12
N GLY A 153 -5.47 10.47 -3.36
CA GLY A 153 -5.62 11.47 -4.42
C GLY A 153 -5.31 11.00 -5.84
N GLY A 154 -4.95 9.71 -6.00
CA GLY A 154 -4.79 9.06 -7.30
C GLY A 154 -3.42 9.28 -7.96
N ILE A 155 -3.28 8.73 -9.17
CA ILE A 155 -1.99 8.57 -9.86
C ILE A 155 -1.25 9.90 -10.04
N ARG A 156 -1.96 10.97 -10.41
CA ARG A 156 -1.34 12.29 -10.63
C ARG A 156 -0.71 12.85 -9.35
N GLN A 157 -1.36 12.67 -8.19
CA GLN A 157 -0.79 13.13 -6.92
C GLN A 157 0.43 12.31 -6.52
N ILE A 158 0.40 11.00 -6.75
CA ILE A 158 1.54 10.12 -6.49
C ILE A 158 2.73 10.49 -7.40
N GLN A 159 2.48 10.73 -8.69
CA GLN A 159 3.51 11.18 -9.62
C GLN A 159 4.12 12.52 -9.19
N ASN A 160 3.29 13.49 -8.81
CA ASN A 160 3.78 14.77 -8.30
C ASN A 160 4.62 14.63 -7.03
N TYR A 161 4.20 13.77 -6.10
CA TYR A 161 4.95 13.46 -4.89
C TYR A 161 6.36 12.95 -5.20
N PHE A 162 6.48 11.95 -6.08
CA PHE A 162 7.80 11.41 -6.46
C PHE A 162 8.65 12.39 -7.27
N SER A 163 8.03 13.20 -8.15
CA SER A 163 8.74 14.27 -8.87
C SER A 163 9.33 15.31 -7.91
N GLN A 164 8.55 15.73 -6.90
CA GLN A 164 9.03 16.66 -5.88
C GLN A 164 10.20 16.08 -5.09
N LEU A 165 10.12 14.81 -4.64
CA LEU A 165 11.22 14.16 -3.93
C LEU A 165 12.53 14.13 -4.72
N GLN A 166 12.48 13.97 -6.05
CA GLN A 166 13.69 14.02 -6.89
C GLN A 166 14.34 15.41 -6.94
N HIS A 167 13.54 16.48 -6.82
CA HIS A 167 14.02 17.87 -6.86
C HIS A 167 14.37 18.40 -5.46
N SER A 168 13.98 17.67 -4.40
CA SER A 168 14.13 18.08 -2.99
C SER A 168 15.36 17.50 -2.30
N SER A 169 16.30 16.91 -3.03
CA SER A 169 17.47 16.18 -2.49
C SER A 169 18.44 17.02 -1.63
N GLY A 170 18.09 18.26 -1.27
CA GLY A 170 18.82 19.11 -0.33
C GLY A 170 18.04 19.57 0.92
N GLN A 171 16.73 19.28 1.07
CA GLN A 171 15.96 19.75 2.23
C GLN A 171 14.86 18.75 2.60
N GLU A 172 15.12 17.90 3.61
CA GLU A 172 14.10 17.07 4.25
C GLU A 172 13.14 17.98 5.05
N ASP A 173 12.11 18.54 4.40
CA ASP A 173 11.04 19.25 5.11
C ASP A 173 10.10 18.22 5.78
N LYS A 174 10.60 17.62 6.87
CA LYS A 174 9.87 16.70 7.74
C LYS A 174 8.82 17.49 8.51
N ARG A 175 7.61 17.56 7.96
CA ARG A 175 6.47 18.23 8.62
C ARG A 175 5.67 17.23 9.44
N VAL A 176 5.73 17.37 10.76
CA VAL A 176 4.86 16.66 11.70
C VAL A 176 3.65 17.53 11.98
N LYS A 177 2.45 17.01 11.75
CA LYS A 177 1.20 17.70 12.07
C LYS A 177 0.67 17.17 13.40
N THR A 178 0.97 17.87 14.47
CA THR A 178 0.47 17.55 15.82
C THR A 178 -0.82 18.30 16.07
N MET A 179 -1.86 17.59 16.50
CA MET A 179 -3.18 18.17 16.79
C MET A 179 -3.34 18.27 18.31
N PHE A 180 -3.35 19.49 18.83
CA PHE A 180 -3.60 19.73 20.26
C PHE A 180 -5.08 19.87 20.49
N LEU A 181 -5.63 18.92 21.23
CA LEU A 181 -7.02 18.96 21.58
C LEU A 181 -7.11 19.77 22.95
N GLY A 182 -7.92 20.87 23.06
CA GLY A 182 -8.36 21.71 24.24
C GLY A 182 -9.84 22.31 24.35
N ALA A 183 -10.69 22.09 25.36
CA ALA A 183 -12.13 22.46 25.38
C ALA A 183 -12.30 23.98 25.56
N SER A 184 -11.28 24.61 26.14
CA SER A 184 -11.05 26.04 26.12
C SER A 184 -9.67 26.37 25.53
N LEU A 185 -9.43 27.65 25.23
CA LEU A 185 -8.19 28.13 24.61
C LEU A 185 -7.02 28.28 25.59
N ALA A 186 -7.29 28.27 26.91
CA ALA A 186 -6.33 28.67 27.94
C ALA A 186 -5.06 27.79 27.95
N GLY A 187 -5.19 26.47 27.98
CA GLY A 187 -4.04 25.56 28.01
C GLY A 187 -3.34 25.38 26.65
N LYS A 188 -4.08 25.51 25.54
CA LYS A 188 -3.51 25.37 24.20
C LYS A 188 -2.60 26.54 23.87
N HIS A 189 -3.04 27.77 24.16
CA HIS A 189 -2.24 28.94 23.85
C HIS A 189 -0.90 28.89 24.60
N ASP A 190 -0.90 28.48 25.86
CA ASP A 190 0.33 28.34 26.65
C ASP A 190 1.25 27.22 26.12
N ILE A 191 0.72 26.05 25.77
CA ILE A 191 1.49 24.97 25.14
C ILE A 191 2.05 25.45 23.79
N MET A 192 1.23 26.10 22.97
CA MET A 192 1.63 26.62 21.68
C MET A 192 2.71 27.69 21.80
N THR A 193 2.57 28.60 22.75
CA THR A 193 3.54 29.68 23.00
C THR A 193 4.85 29.11 23.55
N LYS A 194 4.81 28.11 24.44
CA LYS A 194 6.02 27.41 24.91
C LYS A 194 6.72 26.65 23.79
N ILE A 195 5.99 25.88 22.98
CA ILE A 195 6.57 25.17 21.83
C ILE A 195 7.15 26.17 20.83
N THR A 196 6.43 27.25 20.53
CA THR A 196 6.89 28.31 19.61
C THR A 196 8.14 29.01 20.13
N ALA A 197 8.19 29.33 21.43
CA ALA A 197 9.38 29.90 22.09
C ALA A 197 10.57 28.93 22.06
N MET A 198 10.34 27.64 22.35
CA MET A 198 11.38 26.60 22.27
C MET A 198 11.92 26.42 20.85
N LEU A 199 11.05 26.49 19.84
CA LEU A 199 11.41 26.42 18.42
C LEU A 199 12.15 27.69 17.96
N ALA A 200 11.75 28.86 18.45
CA ALA A 200 12.41 30.14 18.17
C ALA A 200 13.83 30.21 18.80
N GLU A 201 14.04 29.57 19.95
CA GLU A 201 15.33 29.51 20.62
C GLU A 201 16.32 28.49 20.00
N ARG A 202 15.91 27.69 19.00
CA ARG A 202 16.78 26.74 18.26
C ARG A 202 17.58 25.77 19.16
N LYS A 203 17.10 25.44 20.36
CA LYS A 203 17.83 24.58 21.30
C LYS A 203 17.47 23.11 21.11
N SER A 204 18.51 22.28 21.16
CA SER A 204 18.60 20.82 21.25
C SER A 204 17.66 20.10 22.24
N ASN A 205 16.70 20.80 22.85
CA ASN A 205 15.82 20.31 23.90
C ASN A 205 14.59 19.55 23.38
N LEU A 206 14.20 19.72 22.11
CA LEU A 206 13.08 18.96 21.55
C LEU A 206 13.38 17.44 21.53
N THR A 207 14.63 17.09 21.23
CA THR A 207 15.12 15.70 21.23
C THR A 207 15.11 15.11 22.65
N HIS A 208 15.47 15.90 23.66
CA HIS A 208 15.46 15.49 25.07
C HIS A 208 14.03 15.32 25.62
N PHE A 209 13.07 16.10 25.12
CA PHE A 209 11.66 15.96 25.47
C PHE A 209 11.02 14.70 24.86
N ILE A 210 11.36 14.38 23.60
CA ILE A 210 10.92 13.15 22.93
C ILE A 210 11.54 11.91 23.60
N HIS A 211 12.83 11.96 23.95
CA HIS A 211 13.52 10.85 24.61
C HIS A 211 13.04 10.60 26.05
N ASN A 212 12.53 11.63 26.74
CA ASN A 212 11.89 11.50 28.06
C ASN A 212 10.43 11.00 27.99
N LEU A 213 9.78 11.06 26.82
CA LEU A 213 8.45 10.49 26.62
C LEU A 213 8.50 9.00 26.24
N GLU A 214 9.61 8.52 25.69
CA GLU A 214 9.75 7.12 25.24
C GLU A 214 10.30 6.14 26.30
N GLY A 215 10.56 6.58 27.53
CA GLY A 215 10.99 5.65 28.57
C GLY A 215 11.09 6.24 29.96
N ILE A 216 9.99 6.24 30.71
CA ILE A 216 10.00 6.36 32.16
C ILE A 216 8.88 5.46 32.71
N GLU A 217 9.26 4.31 33.29
CA GLU A 217 8.58 3.78 34.48
C GLU A 217 8.68 4.88 35.55
N GLU A 218 7.54 5.25 36.13
CA GLU A 218 7.28 6.37 37.05
C GLU A 218 8.46 6.88 37.89
N PRO A 219 8.55 8.20 38.11
CA PRO A 219 8.31 8.68 39.48
C PRO A 219 7.58 10.05 39.60
N GLU A 220 6.45 10.01 40.32
CA GLU A 220 5.96 10.90 41.40
C GLU A 220 6.05 12.44 41.38
N PHE A 221 6.51 13.09 40.33
CA PHE A 221 6.32 14.55 40.20
C PHE A 221 5.57 14.81 38.91
N TYR A 222 4.30 15.18 38.99
CA TYR A 222 3.45 15.85 37.97
C TYR A 222 1.96 15.46 38.04
N VAL A 223 1.44 15.04 39.20
CA VAL A 223 0.00 14.70 39.35
C VAL A 223 -0.90 15.91 39.03
N ASP A 224 -0.52 17.13 39.42
CA ASP A 224 -1.35 18.34 39.20
C ASP A 224 -1.40 18.86 37.76
N GLN A 225 -0.37 18.58 36.94
CA GLN A 225 -0.35 19.02 35.54
C GLN A 225 -1.05 18.03 34.62
N TRP A 226 -1.10 16.75 35.00
CA TRP A 226 -1.74 15.69 34.24
C TRP A 226 -3.28 15.75 34.30
N GLU A 227 -3.87 16.14 35.44
CA GLU A 227 -5.34 16.30 35.52
C GLU A 227 -5.84 17.45 34.62
N ARG A 228 -5.07 18.54 34.50
CA ARG A 228 -5.41 19.68 33.63
C ARG A 228 -5.30 19.38 32.13
N LEU A 229 -4.50 18.40 31.74
CA LEU A 229 -4.32 17.95 30.36
C LEU A 229 -5.48 17.07 29.86
N LYS A 230 -6.26 16.46 30.77
CA LYS A 230 -7.41 15.61 30.40
C LYS A 230 -8.64 16.41 29.93
N GLU A 231 -8.75 17.69 30.28
CA GLU A 231 -10.01 18.43 30.11
C GLU A 231 -10.19 19.11 28.75
N MET A 232 -9.43 18.70 27.73
CA MET A 232 -9.12 19.65 26.70
C MET A 232 -9.23 19.06 25.23
N GLU A 233 -10.20 19.53 24.37
CA GLU A 233 -10.35 19.37 22.85
C GLU A 233 -10.40 20.58 21.79
N SER A 234 -9.46 20.59 20.81
CA SER A 234 -9.10 21.31 19.52
C SER A 234 -8.56 22.77 19.28
N CYS A 235 -7.24 22.99 18.99
CA CYS A 235 -6.70 24.05 18.08
C CYS A 235 -5.41 23.61 17.32
N THR A 236 -5.14 24.23 16.17
CA THR A 236 -4.10 23.79 15.19
C THR A 236 -3.01 24.84 14.97
N LEU A 237 -1.73 24.45 14.92
CA LEU A 237 -0.61 25.27 14.43
C LEU A 237 0.19 24.51 13.35
N THR A 238 0.68 25.25 12.35
CA THR A 238 1.58 24.77 11.31
C THR A 238 2.96 25.39 11.53
N VAL A 239 3.99 24.57 11.77
CA VAL A 239 5.38 25.04 11.77
C VAL A 239 6.13 24.37 10.63
N GLY A 240 6.68 25.17 9.72
CA GLY A 240 7.66 24.71 8.73
C GLY A 240 9.06 24.93 9.28
N LEU A 241 9.89 23.89 9.28
CA LEU A 241 11.31 24.00 9.62
C LEU A 241 12.09 24.20 8.32
N ARG A 242 12.76 25.34 8.19
CA ARG A 242 13.71 25.63 7.10
C ARG A 242 15.07 25.02 7.39
#